data_AF-A0A9E3SFT7-F1
#
_entry.id   AF-A0A9E3SFT7-F1
#
_cell.length_a   1.000
_cell.length_b   1.000
_cell.length_c   1.000
_cell.angle_alpha   90.00
_cell.angle_beta   90.00
_cell.angle_gamma   90.00
#
_symmetry.space_group_name_H-M   'P 1'
#
loop_
_entity.id
_entity.type
_entity.pdbx_description
1 polymer ?
#
loop_
_entity_poly.entity_id
_entity_poly.type
_entity_poly.pdbx_seq_one_letter_code
_entity_poly.pdbx_strand_id
1 'polypeptide(L)'
;MLNFGFYSIDLETAATTYIGQIGYTANYSQGMAYDPTTDMVYISAFSDDTFSAELRTVDLETGMSTLIGPIVTPAEFTQVAWISFGETLAPATCPRPTNLAVSNITSSSVDFSWDADPNAINGYIWSIFKLGDHPLSDTPIATGTTPSGTTIAAITDLLDGLPYDCYVAADCESNGLSQLAGPVKFSTLPTCGGKFYDSGGPHQNYSDNENITTVISPEIYGDPVTVTFTLFDVEDEFDALYVYDGPDTDSPMISSGNPETYSGFPAGGYYGVLNPGPFTSTHPSGALTFVFLSSDLGVYPGWEADVSCIPVGIE
;
A
#
# COMPACT_ATOMS: atom_id res chain seq x y z
N MET A 1 30.95 -5.95 16.95
CA MET A 1 30.39 -4.60 16.74
C MET A 1 29.06 -4.57 17.46
N LEU A 2 28.82 -3.58 18.33
CA LEU A 2 27.50 -3.39 18.92
C LEU A 2 26.55 -3.03 17.79
N ASN A 3 25.45 -3.77 17.64
CA ASN A 3 24.47 -3.55 16.59
C ASN A 3 23.28 -2.81 17.23
N PHE A 4 23.06 -1.55 16.84
CA PHE A 4 21.99 -0.72 17.39
C PHE A 4 20.79 -0.75 16.44
N GLY A 5 19.69 -1.33 16.92
CA GLY A 5 18.48 -1.55 16.14
C GLY A 5 17.43 -0.47 16.34
N PHE A 6 16.69 -0.19 15.28
CA PHE A 6 15.41 0.50 15.29
C PHE A 6 14.28 -0.53 15.33
N TYR A 7 13.26 -0.26 16.14
CA TYR A 7 12.16 -1.18 16.39
C TYR A 7 10.84 -0.41 16.41
N SER A 8 9.76 -0.99 15.88
CA SER A 8 8.41 -0.55 16.18
C SER A 8 7.88 -1.28 17.41
N ILE A 9 6.88 -0.68 18.06
CA ILE A 9 6.19 -1.25 19.22
C ILE A 9 4.69 -1.19 18.96
N ASP A 10 4.03 -2.34 19.07
CA ASP A 10 2.57 -2.43 19.10
C ASP A 10 2.05 -1.86 20.43
N LEU A 11 1.13 -0.88 20.37
CA LEU A 11 0.68 -0.15 21.56
C LEU A 11 -0.29 -0.93 22.45
N GLU A 12 -0.92 -1.98 21.94
CA GLU A 12 -1.89 -2.79 22.70
C GLU A 12 -1.20 -3.93 23.46
N THR A 13 -0.21 -4.54 22.80
CA THR A 13 0.46 -5.76 23.26
C THR A 13 1.88 -5.52 23.77
N ALA A 14 2.46 -4.36 23.47
CA ALA A 14 3.87 -4.04 23.67
C ALA A 14 4.84 -4.96 22.91
N ALA A 15 4.36 -5.66 21.87
CA ALA A 15 5.21 -6.46 21.00
C ALA A 15 6.16 -5.57 20.21
N THR A 16 7.43 -5.97 20.10
CA THR A 16 8.46 -5.22 19.40
C THR A 16 8.82 -5.90 18.08
N THR A 17 8.80 -5.15 16.98
CA THR A 17 9.24 -5.64 15.67
C THR A 17 10.54 -4.95 15.26
N TYR A 18 11.54 -5.71 14.86
CA TYR A 18 12.81 -5.17 14.37
C TYR A 18 12.62 -4.60 12.96
N ILE A 19 13.01 -3.35 12.76
CA ILE A 19 12.93 -2.68 11.45
C ILE A 19 14.29 -2.73 10.76
N GLY A 20 15.36 -2.30 11.44
CA GLY A 20 16.69 -2.27 10.84
C GLY A 20 17.74 -1.59 11.70
N GLN A 21 18.90 -1.28 11.12
CA GLN A 21 20.00 -0.66 11.85
C GLN A 21 19.90 0.86 11.78
N ILE A 22 20.24 1.56 12.87
CA ILE A 22 20.18 3.03 12.90
C ILE A 22 21.31 3.72 12.12
N GLY A 23 22.33 2.97 11.68
CA GLY A 23 23.39 3.50 10.82
C GLY A 23 24.45 4.38 11.51
N TYR A 24 24.53 4.36 12.85
CA TYR A 24 25.62 4.98 13.64
C TYR A 24 25.86 4.22 14.95
N THR A 25 27.03 4.45 15.57
CA THR A 25 27.35 3.89 16.89
C THR A 25 26.75 4.77 17.99
N ALA A 26 25.59 4.37 18.53
CA ALA A 26 24.96 5.10 19.63
C ALA A 26 25.76 4.92 20.95
N ASN A 27 26.01 6.02 21.66
CA ASN A 27 26.65 6.01 22.98
C ASN A 27 25.92 6.95 23.95
N TYR A 28 25.97 6.70 25.26
CA TYR A 28 25.26 7.48 26.29
C TYR A 28 23.74 7.56 26.03
N SER A 29 23.06 8.63 26.48
CA SER A 29 21.61 8.82 26.28
C SER A 29 21.21 9.03 24.81
N GLN A 30 20.13 8.38 24.45
CA GLN A 30 19.41 8.61 23.20
C GLN A 30 17.99 9.06 23.56
N GLY A 31 17.45 10.00 22.80
CA GLY A 31 16.07 10.46 22.93
C GLY A 31 15.43 10.43 21.55
N MET A 32 14.15 10.10 21.49
CA MET A 32 13.44 9.95 20.24
C MET A 32 12.03 10.47 20.38
N ALA A 33 11.54 11.18 19.36
CA ALA A 33 10.15 11.59 19.28
C ALA A 33 9.62 11.40 17.86
N TYR A 34 8.41 10.89 17.78
CA TYR A 34 7.64 10.80 16.56
C TYR A 34 6.82 12.08 16.38
N ASP A 35 6.90 12.68 15.20
CA ASP A 35 6.01 13.75 14.77
C ASP A 35 4.91 13.14 13.88
N PRO A 36 3.67 12.99 14.40
CA PRO A 36 2.56 12.44 13.62
C PRO A 36 2.10 13.37 12.49
N THR A 37 2.53 14.64 12.49
CA THR A 37 2.15 15.62 11.45
C THR A 37 2.93 15.39 10.16
N THR A 38 4.20 14.99 10.28
CA THR A 38 5.11 14.81 9.14
C THR A 38 5.51 13.36 8.92
N ASP A 39 4.96 12.43 9.70
CA ASP A 39 5.34 11.01 9.74
C ASP A 39 6.86 10.79 9.85
N MET A 40 7.51 11.58 10.70
CA MET A 40 8.97 11.53 10.89
C MET A 40 9.33 11.21 12.32
N VAL A 41 10.35 10.37 12.49
CA VAL A 41 11.00 10.15 13.78
C VAL A 41 12.29 10.97 13.83
N TYR A 42 12.42 11.78 14.88
CA TYR A 42 13.64 12.51 15.17
C TYR A 42 14.35 11.90 16.37
N ILE A 43 15.66 11.73 16.25
CA ILE A 43 16.53 11.24 17.30
C ILE A 43 17.44 12.37 17.76
N SER A 44 17.40 12.68 19.06
CA SER A 44 18.49 13.34 19.76
C SER A 44 19.50 12.27 20.17
N ALA A 45 20.60 12.18 19.43
CA ALA A 45 21.60 11.15 19.54
C ALA A 45 22.89 11.68 20.16
N PHE A 46 23.64 10.80 20.82
CA PHE A 46 25.08 10.97 20.96
C PHE A 46 25.77 9.85 20.19
N SER A 47 26.61 10.22 19.23
CA SER A 47 27.32 9.32 18.33
C SER A 47 28.75 9.12 18.81
N ASP A 48 29.17 7.85 18.94
CA ASP A 48 30.57 7.50 19.25
C ASP A 48 31.48 7.68 18.03
N ASP A 49 30.91 7.67 16.82
CA ASP A 49 31.67 7.79 15.57
C ASP A 49 32.26 9.20 15.41
N THR A 50 31.46 10.21 15.77
CA THR A 50 31.85 11.63 15.73
C THR A 50 32.16 12.19 17.12
N PHE A 51 31.91 11.40 18.17
CA PHE A 51 32.01 11.79 19.57
C PHE A 51 31.26 13.10 19.88
N SER A 52 30.01 13.20 19.41
CA SER A 52 29.22 14.43 19.49
C SER A 52 27.70 14.19 19.59
N ALA A 53 26.98 15.20 20.07
CA ALA A 53 25.52 15.20 20.06
C ALA A 53 24.96 15.64 18.71
N GLU A 54 24.07 14.81 18.16
CA GLU A 54 23.54 14.90 16.80
C GLU A 54 22.02 14.87 16.81
N LEU A 55 21.42 15.67 15.92
CA LEU A 55 20.01 15.57 15.56
C LEU A 55 19.93 14.77 14.26
N ARG A 56 19.08 13.74 14.24
CA ARG A 56 18.94 12.82 13.12
C ARG A 56 17.46 12.56 12.82
N THR A 57 17.12 12.25 11.58
CA THR A 57 15.83 11.64 11.21
C THR A 57 16.00 10.16 10.96
N VAL A 58 14.90 9.40 10.98
CA VAL A 58 14.88 7.95 10.72
C VAL A 58 13.95 7.65 9.55
N ASP A 59 14.42 6.79 8.66
CA ASP A 59 13.60 6.11 7.66
C ASP A 59 12.85 4.95 8.35
N LEU A 60 11.51 5.00 8.34
CA LEU A 60 10.68 4.07 9.11
C LEU A 60 10.59 2.67 8.52
N GLU A 61 10.97 2.49 7.25
CA GLU A 61 10.96 1.20 6.55
C GLU A 61 12.27 0.44 6.78
N THR A 62 13.39 1.17 6.73
CA THR A 62 14.74 0.57 6.82
C THR A 62 15.40 0.73 8.19
N GLY A 63 14.87 1.61 9.04
CA GLY A 63 15.44 1.98 10.33
C GLY A 63 16.71 2.85 10.24
N MET A 64 17.20 3.14 9.04
CA MET A 64 18.43 3.92 8.82
C MET A 64 18.22 5.39 9.20
N SER A 65 19.17 5.96 9.96
CA SER A 65 19.10 7.37 10.34
C SER A 65 19.98 8.28 9.49
N THR A 66 19.45 9.46 9.16
CA THR A 66 20.15 10.52 8.44
C THR A 66 20.52 11.65 9.38
N LEU A 67 21.79 12.08 9.35
CA LEU A 67 22.26 13.22 10.14
C LEU A 67 21.66 14.53 9.61
N ILE A 68 20.96 15.27 10.46
CA ILE A 68 20.54 16.64 10.18
C ILE A 68 21.68 17.60 10.54
N GLY A 69 22.28 17.43 11.72
CA GLY A 69 23.41 18.24 12.17
C GLY A 69 23.72 18.11 13.66
N PRO A 70 24.80 18.74 14.15
CA PRO A 70 25.13 18.73 15.57
C PRO A 70 24.12 19.55 16.38
N ILE A 71 23.73 19.05 17.56
CA ILE A 71 22.80 19.76 18.47
C ILE A 71 23.49 20.97 19.13
N VAL A 72 24.80 20.92 19.30
CA VAL A 72 25.62 22.01 19.85
C VAL A 72 27.05 21.96 19.31
N THR A 73 27.68 23.13 19.16
CA THR A 73 29.11 23.26 18.77
C THR A 73 29.84 24.23 19.72
N PRO A 74 31.05 23.92 20.26
CA PRO A 74 31.80 22.66 20.20
C PRO A 74 31.54 21.81 21.45
N ALA A 75 31.02 20.59 21.28
CA ALA A 75 30.56 19.80 22.42
C ALA A 75 31.07 18.37 22.36
N GLU A 76 32.18 18.12 23.07
CA GLU A 76 32.69 16.76 23.29
C GLU A 76 31.90 16.02 24.38
N PHE A 77 31.01 16.70 25.14
CA PHE A 77 30.28 16.11 26.28
C PHE A 77 28.87 16.69 26.54
N THR A 78 28.26 17.39 25.58
CA THR A 78 26.88 17.86 25.75
C THR A 78 25.92 16.83 25.20
N GLN A 79 24.79 16.64 25.88
CA GLN A 79 23.76 15.70 25.48
C GLN A 79 22.38 16.30 25.69
N VAL A 80 21.47 15.98 24.79
CA VAL A 80 20.03 16.18 24.96
C VAL A 80 19.43 14.84 25.33
N ALA A 81 18.83 14.77 26.53
CA ALA A 81 18.31 13.53 27.08
C ALA A 81 16.95 13.12 26.48
N TRP A 82 16.17 14.09 26.00
CA TRP A 82 14.89 13.87 25.36
C TRP A 82 14.53 15.05 24.46
N ILE A 83 13.83 14.75 23.39
CA ILE A 83 13.08 15.70 22.57
C ILE A 83 11.62 15.30 22.64
N SER A 84 10.72 16.27 22.58
CA SER A 84 9.29 16.04 22.46
C SER A 84 8.75 17.08 21.49
N PHE A 85 8.01 16.61 20.49
CA PHE A 85 7.15 17.48 19.71
C PHE A 85 5.86 17.62 20.51
N GLY A 86 5.54 18.86 20.87
CA GLY A 86 4.37 19.13 21.67
C GLY A 86 3.12 18.84 20.86
N GLU A 87 2.37 17.83 21.25
CA GLU A 87 0.93 17.82 21.03
C GLU A 87 0.30 18.56 22.21
N THR A 88 -0.13 19.81 22.02
CA THR A 88 -1.10 20.41 22.96
C THR A 88 -2.44 19.75 22.71
N LEU A 89 -2.70 18.59 23.31
CA LEU A 89 -4.03 17.98 23.28
C LEU A 89 -4.99 18.74 24.21
N ALA A 90 -5.52 19.86 23.72
CA ALA A 90 -6.98 19.98 23.77
C ALA A 90 -7.56 18.79 22.95
N PRO A 91 -8.76 18.24 23.26
CA PRO A 91 -9.39 17.28 22.35
C PRO A 91 -9.25 17.81 20.92
N ALA A 92 -8.68 17.01 20.02
CA ALA A 92 -8.38 17.46 18.66
C ALA A 92 -9.64 18.11 18.12
N THR A 93 -9.58 19.42 17.90
CA THR A 93 -10.76 20.20 17.51
C THR A 93 -11.18 19.87 16.07
N CYS A 94 -10.33 19.10 15.37
CA CYS A 94 -10.60 18.41 14.12
C CYS A 94 -9.86 17.05 14.10
N PRO A 95 -10.44 15.98 14.67
CA PRO A 95 -9.78 14.68 14.67
C PRO A 95 -9.61 14.13 13.24
N ARG A 96 -8.56 13.36 13.04
CA ARG A 96 -8.30 12.65 11.79
C ARG A 96 -9.43 11.62 11.54
N PRO A 97 -9.99 11.53 10.31
CA PRO A 97 -10.96 10.48 9.97
C PRO A 97 -10.41 9.07 10.23
N THR A 98 -11.28 8.14 10.63
CA THR A 98 -10.95 6.75 10.96
C THR A 98 -11.85 5.76 10.23
N ASN A 99 -11.53 4.46 10.31
CA ASN A 99 -12.28 3.37 9.69
C ASN A 99 -12.51 3.58 8.18
N LEU A 100 -11.44 4.01 7.50
CA LEU A 100 -11.45 4.21 6.07
C LEU A 100 -11.59 2.87 5.35
N ALA A 101 -12.44 2.83 4.33
CA ALA A 101 -12.66 1.63 3.53
C ALA A 101 -13.07 1.97 2.09
N VAL A 102 -12.71 1.07 1.17
CA VAL A 102 -13.14 1.12 -0.23
C VAL A 102 -14.14 0.00 -0.51
N SER A 103 -15.10 0.26 -1.41
CA SER A 103 -16.10 -0.72 -1.84
C SER A 103 -16.58 -0.41 -3.25
N ASN A 104 -17.40 -1.30 -3.83
CA ASN A 104 -17.99 -1.12 -5.16
C ASN A 104 -16.97 -0.73 -6.25
N ILE A 105 -15.77 -1.33 -6.17
CA ILE A 105 -14.70 -1.08 -7.11
C ILE A 105 -15.09 -1.63 -8.48
N THR A 106 -15.01 -0.79 -9.50
CA THR A 106 -15.22 -1.16 -10.90
C THR A 106 -13.93 -0.92 -11.69
N SER A 107 -13.98 -1.02 -13.02
CA SER A 107 -12.87 -0.64 -13.88
C SER A 107 -12.57 0.85 -13.91
N SER A 108 -13.51 1.70 -13.48
CA SER A 108 -13.33 3.16 -13.57
C SER A 108 -13.87 3.93 -12.36
N SER A 109 -14.25 3.24 -11.29
CA SER A 109 -14.84 3.87 -10.11
C SER A 109 -14.56 3.12 -8.81
N VAL A 110 -14.69 3.83 -7.70
CA VAL A 110 -14.65 3.27 -6.34
C VAL A 110 -15.56 4.09 -5.42
N ASP A 111 -16.17 3.44 -4.45
CA ASP A 111 -16.78 4.10 -3.30
C ASP A 111 -15.78 4.13 -2.14
N PHE A 112 -15.36 5.32 -1.73
CA PHE A 112 -14.46 5.54 -0.61
C PHE A 112 -15.23 6.08 0.59
N SER A 113 -15.09 5.42 1.74
CA SER A 113 -15.89 5.69 2.94
C SER A 113 -15.02 5.82 4.19
N TRP A 114 -15.56 6.47 5.22
CA TRP A 114 -14.94 6.70 6.52
C TRP A 114 -16.00 6.88 7.61
N ASP A 115 -15.58 6.99 8.87
CA ASP A 115 -16.49 7.28 9.98
C ASP A 115 -16.86 8.77 10.10
N ALA A 116 -18.07 9.03 10.58
CA ALA A 116 -18.55 10.38 10.83
C ALA A 116 -17.80 11.03 12.01
N ASP A 117 -17.45 12.30 11.83
CA ASP A 117 -16.86 13.16 12.85
C ASP A 117 -17.82 14.33 13.10
N PRO A 118 -18.36 14.47 14.32
CA PRO A 118 -19.22 15.60 14.68
C PRO A 118 -18.54 16.97 14.54
N ASN A 119 -17.21 17.03 14.54
CA ASN A 119 -16.46 18.28 14.39
C ASN A 119 -16.26 18.68 12.93
N ALA A 120 -16.50 17.78 11.97
CA ALA A 120 -16.40 18.05 10.53
C ALA A 120 -17.57 18.92 10.04
N ILE A 121 -17.64 20.17 10.52
CA ILE A 121 -18.74 21.10 10.28
C ILE A 121 -18.89 21.46 8.79
N ASN A 122 -17.78 21.60 8.07
CA ASN A 122 -17.78 21.86 6.62
C ASN A 122 -17.65 20.56 5.80
N GLY A 123 -17.67 19.41 6.47
CA GLY A 123 -17.60 18.09 5.86
C GLY A 123 -16.17 17.62 5.65
N TYR A 124 -15.89 17.04 4.48
CA TYR A 124 -14.63 16.34 4.22
C TYR A 124 -14.06 16.69 2.86
N ILE A 125 -12.74 16.61 2.75
CA ILE A 125 -11.97 16.77 1.53
C ILE A 125 -11.30 15.43 1.25
N TRP A 126 -11.55 14.84 0.09
CA TRP A 126 -10.96 13.57 -0.32
C TRP A 126 -10.08 13.75 -1.56
N SER A 127 -9.11 12.86 -1.72
CA SER A 127 -8.18 12.87 -2.84
C SER A 127 -7.71 11.45 -3.17
N ILE A 128 -7.56 11.17 -4.46
CA ILE A 128 -7.00 9.92 -4.99
C ILE A 128 -5.70 10.22 -5.72
N PHE A 129 -4.70 9.40 -5.45
CA PHE A 129 -3.37 9.44 -6.04
C PHE A 129 -3.06 8.13 -6.75
N LYS A 130 -2.14 8.14 -7.72
CA LYS A 130 -1.57 6.87 -8.20
C LYS A 130 -0.79 6.24 -7.07
N LEU A 131 -0.68 4.91 -7.09
CA LEU A 131 0.13 4.20 -6.10
C LEU A 131 1.56 4.80 -6.04
N GLY A 132 1.95 5.23 -4.84
CA GLY A 132 3.29 5.77 -4.56
C GLY A 132 3.48 7.27 -4.77
N ASP A 133 2.48 7.98 -5.30
CA ASP A 133 2.50 9.46 -5.32
C ASP A 133 2.34 9.99 -3.88
N HIS A 134 3.09 11.04 -3.54
CA HIS A 134 3.10 11.61 -2.19
C HIS A 134 1.99 12.68 -2.02
N PRO A 135 1.06 12.53 -1.06
CA PRO A 135 -0.19 13.28 -1.03
C PRO A 135 -0.06 14.78 -0.70
N LEU A 136 1.10 15.22 -0.23
CA LEU A 136 1.37 16.63 0.10
C LEU A 136 2.16 17.39 -0.98
N SER A 137 2.73 16.68 -1.95
CA SER A 137 3.64 17.27 -2.94
C SER A 137 3.22 16.97 -4.38
N ASP A 138 2.60 15.82 -4.62
CA ASP A 138 2.14 15.44 -5.94
C ASP A 138 0.70 15.92 -6.18
N THR A 139 0.28 15.90 -7.44
CA THR A 139 -1.07 16.33 -7.82
C THR A 139 -2.00 15.12 -7.81
N PRO A 140 -3.14 15.18 -7.10
CA PRO A 140 -4.09 14.08 -7.11
C PRO A 140 -4.69 13.88 -8.51
N ILE A 141 -5.00 12.62 -8.84
CA ILE A 141 -5.73 12.26 -10.05
C ILE A 141 -7.18 12.74 -9.95
N ALA A 142 -7.76 12.67 -8.76
CA ALA A 142 -9.09 13.19 -8.47
C ALA A 142 -9.14 13.75 -7.05
N THR A 143 -9.91 14.81 -6.84
CA THR A 143 -10.19 15.36 -5.51
C THR A 143 -11.57 15.99 -5.48
N GLY A 144 -12.19 16.04 -4.30
CA GLY A 144 -13.48 16.68 -4.11
C GLY A 144 -13.83 16.83 -2.65
N THR A 145 -15.06 17.27 -2.40
CA THR A 145 -15.57 17.51 -1.06
C THR A 145 -16.89 16.79 -0.84
N THR A 146 -17.15 16.31 0.38
CA THR A 146 -18.49 15.87 0.80
C THR A 146 -19.00 16.79 1.90
N PRO A 147 -20.32 17.07 1.97
CA PRO A 147 -20.90 17.86 3.06
C PRO A 147 -20.79 17.15 4.42
N SER A 148 -20.95 17.91 5.50
CA SER A 148 -21.04 17.34 6.85
C SER A 148 -22.11 16.25 6.94
N GLY A 149 -21.77 15.15 7.64
CA GLY A 149 -22.62 13.95 7.75
C GLY A 149 -22.62 13.03 6.52
N THR A 150 -21.96 13.39 5.42
CA THR A 150 -21.78 12.52 4.26
C THR A 150 -20.38 11.90 4.30
N THR A 151 -20.32 10.60 4.60
CA THR A 151 -19.06 9.88 4.86
C THR A 151 -18.69 8.86 3.78
N ILE A 152 -19.22 9.08 2.57
CA ILE A 152 -18.92 8.28 1.39
C ILE A 152 -18.75 9.21 0.19
N ALA A 153 -17.71 8.97 -0.60
CA ALA A 153 -17.46 9.61 -1.87
C ALA A 153 -17.47 8.53 -2.97
N ALA A 154 -18.29 8.73 -3.99
CA ALA A 154 -18.25 7.93 -5.21
C ALA A 154 -17.31 8.62 -6.20
N ILE A 155 -16.15 8.01 -6.45
CA ILE A 155 -15.15 8.53 -7.38
C ILE A 155 -15.28 7.77 -8.71
N THR A 156 -15.24 8.51 -9.81
CA THR A 156 -15.42 8.01 -11.18
C THR A 156 -14.28 8.50 -12.07
N ASP A 157 -14.29 8.11 -13.36
CA ASP A 157 -13.28 8.50 -14.36
C ASP A 157 -11.84 8.05 -14.03
N LEU A 158 -11.70 6.95 -13.29
CA LEU A 158 -10.41 6.29 -13.08
C LEU A 158 -10.02 5.45 -14.30
N LEU A 159 -8.72 5.21 -14.47
CA LEU A 159 -8.20 4.29 -15.48
C LEU A 159 -8.30 2.85 -14.95
N ASP A 160 -8.45 1.89 -15.85
CA ASP A 160 -8.66 0.49 -15.53
C ASP A 160 -7.37 -0.25 -15.21
N GLY A 161 -7.48 -1.31 -14.40
CA GLY A 161 -6.37 -2.19 -14.06
C GLY A 161 -5.22 -1.55 -13.29
N LEU A 162 -5.40 -0.38 -12.67
CA LEU A 162 -4.32 0.34 -11.98
C LEU A 162 -4.55 0.43 -10.46
N PRO A 163 -3.48 0.38 -9.65
CA PRO A 163 -3.55 0.63 -8.22
C PRO A 163 -3.53 2.14 -7.88
N TYR A 164 -4.22 2.48 -6.80
CA TYR A 164 -4.43 3.85 -6.32
C TYR A 164 -4.38 3.94 -4.79
N ASP A 165 -4.05 5.13 -4.29
CA ASP A 165 -4.10 5.50 -2.87
C ASP A 165 -5.21 6.53 -2.61
N CYS A 166 -6.11 6.23 -1.67
CA CYS A 166 -7.18 7.12 -1.23
C CYS A 166 -6.83 7.81 0.09
N TYR A 167 -7.16 9.10 0.18
CA TYR A 167 -7.00 9.90 1.39
C TYR A 167 -8.21 10.80 1.66
N VAL A 168 -8.46 11.11 2.93
CA VAL A 168 -9.51 12.04 3.36
C VAL A 168 -9.08 12.88 4.57
N ALA A 169 -9.47 14.15 4.60
CA ALA A 169 -9.35 15.03 5.76
C ALA A 169 -10.73 15.61 6.12
N ALA A 170 -10.98 15.81 7.41
CA ALA A 170 -12.13 16.55 7.90
C ALA A 170 -11.87 18.06 7.83
N ASP A 171 -12.91 18.83 7.52
CA ASP A 171 -12.90 20.30 7.57
C ASP A 171 -13.79 20.78 8.72
N CYS A 172 -13.14 21.27 9.78
CA CYS A 172 -13.77 21.69 11.02
C CYS A 172 -13.88 23.23 11.11
N GLU A 173 -13.91 23.91 9.96
CA GLU A 173 -14.03 25.36 9.83
C GLU A 173 -12.96 26.13 10.63
N SER A 174 -13.37 26.78 11.74
CA SER A 174 -12.49 27.61 12.57
C SER A 174 -11.38 26.82 13.25
N ASN A 175 -11.56 25.51 13.36
CA ASN A 175 -10.58 24.60 13.92
C ASN A 175 -9.60 24.06 12.86
N GLY A 176 -9.76 24.48 11.60
CA GLY A 176 -8.93 24.09 10.48
C GLY A 176 -9.26 22.70 9.93
N LEU A 177 -8.33 22.19 9.12
CA LEU A 177 -8.39 20.83 8.57
C LEU A 177 -7.76 19.85 9.55
N SER A 178 -8.27 18.62 9.57
CA SER A 178 -7.62 17.52 10.26
C SER A 178 -6.31 17.14 9.57
N GLN A 179 -5.52 16.28 10.23
CA GLN A 179 -4.50 15.50 9.52
C GLN A 179 -5.15 14.63 8.43
N LEU A 180 -4.38 14.31 7.40
CA LEU A 180 -4.82 13.46 6.30
C LEU A 180 -4.93 12.00 6.77
N ALA A 181 -6.08 11.39 6.59
CA ALA A 181 -6.31 9.97 6.81
C ALA A 181 -6.05 9.17 5.53
N GLY A 182 -5.46 7.98 5.67
CA GLY A 182 -4.98 7.14 4.56
C GLY A 182 -3.48 6.85 4.66
N PRO A 183 -2.88 6.18 3.65
CA PRO A 183 -3.56 5.70 2.44
C PRO A 183 -4.50 4.51 2.71
N VAL A 184 -5.58 4.42 1.93
CA VAL A 184 -6.26 3.15 1.68
C VAL A 184 -6.02 2.75 0.23
N LYS A 185 -5.40 1.59 0.04
CA LYS A 185 -5.02 1.06 -1.28
C LYS A 185 -6.20 0.34 -1.93
N PHE A 186 -6.33 0.48 -3.25
CA PHE A 186 -7.24 -0.31 -4.06
C PHE A 186 -6.76 -0.36 -5.52
N SER A 187 -7.25 -1.33 -6.29
CA SER A 187 -6.98 -1.42 -7.73
C SER A 187 -8.29 -1.45 -8.50
N THR A 188 -8.40 -0.65 -9.57
CA THR A 188 -9.53 -0.75 -10.49
C THR A 188 -9.48 -2.09 -11.23
N LEU A 189 -10.65 -2.60 -11.61
CA LEU A 189 -10.73 -3.89 -12.32
C LEU A 189 -10.14 -3.75 -13.74
N PRO A 190 -9.32 -4.70 -14.21
CA PRO A 190 -8.80 -4.69 -15.57
C PRO A 190 -9.91 -4.96 -16.59
N THR A 191 -9.83 -4.36 -17.77
CA THR A 191 -10.80 -4.57 -18.86
C THR A 191 -10.16 -5.04 -20.16
N CYS A 192 -11.00 -5.47 -21.10
CA CYS A 192 -10.58 -5.84 -22.44
C CYS A 192 -9.84 -4.70 -23.15
N GLY A 193 -8.65 -4.98 -23.69
CA GLY A 193 -7.79 -3.97 -24.32
C GLY A 193 -6.91 -3.19 -23.35
N GLY A 194 -7.07 -3.42 -22.04
CA GLY A 194 -6.27 -2.82 -20.98
C GLY A 194 -5.13 -3.71 -20.49
N LYS A 195 -4.58 -3.31 -19.34
CA LYS A 195 -3.52 -4.03 -18.63
C LYS A 195 -4.07 -4.72 -17.39
N PHE A 196 -3.41 -5.79 -16.98
CA PHE A 196 -3.63 -6.47 -15.70
C PHE A 196 -2.31 -6.54 -14.94
N TYR A 197 -2.29 -5.90 -13.77
CA TYR A 197 -1.15 -5.87 -12.84
C TYR A 197 -1.54 -6.53 -11.51
N ASP A 198 -0.52 -6.85 -10.70
CA ASP A 198 -0.69 -7.08 -9.26
C ASP A 198 -0.93 -5.77 -8.49
N SER A 199 -0.92 -5.83 -7.16
CA SER A 199 -1.18 -4.70 -6.28
C SER A 199 -0.10 -3.61 -6.31
N GLY A 200 1.13 -3.95 -6.70
CA GLY A 200 2.26 -3.03 -6.89
C GLY A 200 2.20 -2.24 -8.21
N GLY A 201 1.33 -2.66 -9.12
CA GLY A 201 1.19 -2.00 -10.42
C GLY A 201 2.47 -2.03 -11.25
N PRO A 202 2.66 -1.10 -12.20
CA PRO A 202 3.79 -1.13 -13.12
C PRO A 202 5.16 -0.74 -12.52
N HIS A 203 5.21 -0.31 -11.25
CA HIS A 203 6.38 0.40 -10.70
C HIS A 203 6.82 -0.06 -9.31
N GLN A 204 6.00 -0.83 -8.59
CA GLN A 204 6.32 -1.35 -7.26
C GLN A 204 6.14 -2.86 -7.23
N ASN A 205 6.65 -3.48 -6.18
CA ASN A 205 6.40 -4.88 -5.89
C ASN A 205 5.00 -5.03 -5.26
N TYR A 206 4.41 -6.22 -5.35
CA TYR A 206 3.17 -6.53 -4.62
C TYR A 206 3.39 -6.42 -3.10
N SER A 207 2.31 -6.37 -2.30
CA SER A 207 2.43 -6.31 -0.83
C SER A 207 2.42 -7.71 -0.21
N ASP A 208 2.95 -7.81 1.01
CA ASP A 208 2.82 -9.01 1.83
C ASP A 208 1.36 -9.26 2.28
N ASN A 209 1.05 -10.51 2.61
CA ASN A 209 -0.23 -10.97 3.20
C ASN A 209 -1.47 -10.69 2.34
N GLU A 210 -1.33 -10.76 1.02
CA GLU A 210 -2.43 -10.49 0.11
C GLU A 210 -3.29 -11.72 -0.12
N ASN A 211 -4.59 -11.47 -0.28
CA ASN A 211 -5.56 -12.44 -0.75
C ASN A 211 -6.53 -11.71 -1.68
N ILE A 212 -6.15 -11.62 -2.95
CA ILE A 212 -6.83 -10.80 -3.95
C ILE A 212 -7.44 -11.71 -5.00
N THR A 213 -8.76 -11.58 -5.20
CA THR A 213 -9.47 -12.24 -6.30
C THR A 213 -9.84 -11.19 -7.35
N THR A 214 -9.40 -11.42 -8.59
CA THR A 214 -9.72 -10.57 -9.75
C THR A 214 -10.48 -11.38 -10.79
N VAL A 215 -11.65 -10.91 -11.20
CA VAL A 215 -12.44 -11.51 -12.28
C VAL A 215 -12.37 -10.60 -13.50
N ILE A 216 -11.91 -11.14 -14.62
CA ILE A 216 -11.86 -10.43 -15.90
C ILE A 216 -12.94 -11.03 -16.79
N SER A 217 -13.95 -10.22 -17.13
CA SER A 217 -15.07 -10.61 -17.97
C SER A 217 -15.06 -9.86 -19.30
N PRO A 218 -15.48 -10.49 -20.41
CA PRO A 218 -15.64 -9.80 -21.67
C PRO A 218 -16.80 -8.80 -21.60
N GLU A 219 -16.74 -7.71 -22.37
CA GLU A 219 -17.87 -6.80 -22.51
C GLU A 219 -19.08 -7.47 -23.17
N ILE A 220 -18.82 -8.34 -24.15
CA ILE A 220 -19.82 -9.14 -24.84
C ILE A 220 -19.78 -10.54 -24.24
N TYR A 221 -20.87 -10.94 -23.59
CA TYR A 221 -20.98 -12.26 -22.98
C TYR A 221 -20.68 -13.38 -23.99
N GLY A 222 -19.72 -14.23 -23.64
CA GLY A 222 -19.29 -15.37 -24.45
C GLY A 222 -18.07 -15.10 -25.36
N ASP A 223 -17.63 -13.84 -25.49
CA ASP A 223 -16.34 -13.56 -26.13
C ASP A 223 -15.19 -14.02 -25.22
N PRO A 224 -14.15 -14.70 -25.75
CA PRO A 224 -13.12 -15.28 -24.89
C PRO A 224 -12.14 -14.21 -24.39
N VAL A 225 -12.04 -14.04 -23.07
CA VAL A 225 -10.94 -13.29 -22.45
C VAL A 225 -9.64 -14.08 -22.65
N THR A 226 -8.61 -13.39 -23.15
CA THR A 226 -7.24 -13.85 -23.26
C THR A 226 -6.33 -12.92 -22.47
N VAL A 227 -5.60 -13.47 -21.51
CA VAL A 227 -4.61 -12.76 -20.69
C VAL A 227 -3.22 -13.23 -21.08
N THR A 228 -2.38 -12.32 -21.57
CA THR A 228 -1.02 -12.61 -22.03
C THR A 228 -0.02 -11.92 -21.13
N PHE A 229 0.71 -12.69 -20.32
CA PHE A 229 1.73 -12.14 -19.42
C PHE A 229 2.95 -11.66 -20.22
N THR A 230 3.35 -10.41 -19.97
CA THR A 230 4.56 -9.79 -20.51
C THR A 230 5.68 -9.69 -19.47
N LEU A 231 5.32 -9.75 -18.18
CA LEU A 231 6.20 -9.90 -17.03
C LEU A 231 5.56 -10.86 -16.02
N PHE A 232 6.37 -11.71 -15.39
CA PHE A 232 5.96 -12.53 -14.26
C PHE A 232 7.17 -12.81 -13.35
N ASP A 233 7.06 -12.42 -12.09
CA ASP A 233 8.06 -12.56 -11.03
C ASP A 233 7.35 -12.57 -9.67
N VAL A 234 6.89 -13.76 -9.28
CA VAL A 234 6.22 -14.04 -8.00
C VAL A 234 7.17 -14.87 -7.14
N GLU A 235 7.22 -14.65 -5.82
CA GLU A 235 8.15 -15.35 -4.92
C GLU A 235 8.09 -16.87 -5.12
N ASP A 236 9.24 -17.46 -5.45
CA ASP A 236 9.34 -18.86 -5.82
C ASP A 236 9.06 -19.76 -4.60
N GLU A 237 8.08 -20.66 -4.73
CA GLU A 237 7.67 -21.63 -3.71
C GLU A 237 7.03 -21.05 -2.43
N PHE A 238 6.78 -19.74 -2.31
CA PHE A 238 6.11 -19.12 -1.15
C PHE A 238 4.78 -18.48 -1.51
N ASP A 239 4.74 -17.71 -2.60
CA ASP A 239 3.56 -17.03 -3.09
C ASP A 239 2.96 -17.77 -4.29
N ALA A 240 1.72 -17.44 -4.65
CA ALA A 240 1.07 -18.12 -5.78
C ALA A 240 -0.05 -17.31 -6.43
N LEU A 241 -0.03 -17.26 -7.76
CA LEU A 241 -1.15 -16.85 -8.59
C LEU A 241 -1.91 -18.08 -9.11
N TYR A 242 -3.21 -18.18 -8.84
CA TYR A 242 -4.09 -19.22 -9.36
C TYR A 242 -4.95 -18.68 -10.49
N VAL A 243 -5.23 -19.52 -11.49
CA VAL A 243 -6.04 -19.16 -12.65
C VAL A 243 -7.18 -20.14 -12.79
N TYR A 244 -8.40 -19.64 -12.96
CA TYR A 244 -9.62 -20.43 -13.13
C TYR A 244 -10.29 -20.05 -14.46
N ASP A 245 -10.65 -21.05 -15.25
CA ASP A 245 -11.37 -20.89 -16.51
C ASP A 245 -12.87 -20.71 -16.26
N GLY A 246 -13.24 -19.50 -15.85
CA GLY A 246 -14.61 -19.09 -15.61
C GLY A 246 -14.74 -17.89 -14.66
N PRO A 247 -15.98 -17.55 -14.28
CA PRO A 247 -16.29 -16.31 -13.55
C PRO A 247 -16.03 -16.36 -12.04
N ASP A 248 -15.58 -17.49 -11.50
CA ASP A 248 -15.38 -17.71 -10.07
C ASP A 248 -14.37 -18.83 -9.78
N THR A 249 -14.09 -19.07 -8.49
CA THR A 249 -13.21 -20.14 -8.01
C THR A 249 -13.85 -21.53 -8.01
N ASP A 250 -15.15 -21.64 -8.30
CA ASP A 250 -15.82 -22.93 -8.51
C ASP A 250 -15.60 -23.45 -9.94
N SER A 251 -15.12 -22.58 -10.83
CA SER A 251 -14.75 -22.91 -12.20
C SER A 251 -13.47 -23.77 -12.26
N PRO A 252 -13.22 -24.53 -13.34
CA PRO A 252 -12.03 -25.37 -13.44
C PRO A 252 -10.72 -24.58 -13.33
N MET A 253 -9.84 -24.97 -12.41
CA MET A 253 -8.50 -24.38 -12.29
C MET A 253 -7.62 -24.80 -13.48
N ILE A 254 -6.94 -23.82 -14.08
CA ILE A 254 -5.82 -24.04 -15.00
C ILE A 254 -4.57 -24.20 -14.13
N SER A 255 -4.17 -25.44 -13.88
CA SER A 255 -3.07 -25.76 -12.95
C SER A 255 -1.70 -25.57 -13.60
N SER A 256 -0.76 -24.97 -12.87
CA SER A 256 0.67 -24.95 -13.21
C SER A 256 1.35 -26.32 -13.12
N GLY A 257 0.78 -27.25 -12.34
CA GLY A 257 1.41 -28.51 -11.96
C GLY A 257 2.42 -28.38 -10.80
N ASN A 258 2.64 -27.18 -10.27
CA ASN A 258 3.50 -26.95 -9.11
C ASN A 258 2.90 -27.54 -7.82
N PRO A 259 3.74 -27.98 -6.86
CA PRO A 259 3.28 -28.42 -5.55
C PRO A 259 2.73 -27.27 -4.70
N GLU A 260 2.21 -27.63 -3.52
CA GLU A 260 1.88 -26.67 -2.45
C GLU A 260 3.08 -25.77 -2.11
N THR A 261 2.83 -24.50 -1.77
CA THR A 261 3.88 -23.57 -1.35
C THR A 261 4.32 -23.84 0.09
N TYR A 262 5.50 -23.38 0.49
CA TYR A 262 5.95 -23.46 1.88
C TYR A 262 5.11 -22.60 2.83
N SER A 263 4.41 -21.60 2.32
CA SER A 263 3.43 -20.78 3.04
C SER A 263 2.10 -21.50 3.25
N GLY A 264 1.95 -22.73 2.73
CA GLY A 264 0.76 -23.56 2.90
C GLY A 264 -0.36 -23.27 1.91
N PHE A 265 -0.07 -22.58 0.80
CA PHE A 265 -1.03 -22.39 -0.28
C PHE A 265 -1.16 -23.67 -1.13
N PRO A 266 -2.36 -23.97 -1.66
CA PRO A 266 -2.63 -25.24 -2.33
C PRO A 266 -1.80 -25.46 -3.61
N ALA A 267 -1.68 -26.72 -4.04
CA ALA A 267 -0.98 -27.04 -5.28
C ALA A 267 -1.67 -26.43 -6.52
N GLY A 268 -0.87 -26.17 -7.56
CA GLY A 268 -1.34 -25.71 -8.87
C GLY A 268 -1.25 -24.21 -9.13
N GLY A 269 -0.76 -23.42 -8.17
CA GLY A 269 -0.46 -22.01 -8.35
C GLY A 269 0.81 -21.77 -9.19
N TYR A 270 0.83 -20.65 -9.91
CA TYR A 270 1.99 -20.15 -10.65
C TYR A 270 2.84 -19.27 -9.75
N TYR A 271 4.16 -19.49 -9.77
CA TYR A 271 5.15 -18.71 -9.03
C TYR A 271 6.52 -18.80 -9.72
N GLY A 272 7.49 -18.04 -9.21
CA GLY A 272 8.79 -17.84 -9.84
C GLY A 272 8.72 -16.89 -11.03
N VAL A 273 9.73 -16.97 -11.90
CA VAL A 273 9.90 -16.06 -13.05
C VAL A 273 9.47 -16.65 -14.39
N LEU A 274 8.98 -17.90 -14.40
CA LEU A 274 8.58 -18.54 -15.65
C LEU A 274 7.23 -17.98 -16.08
N ASN A 275 7.19 -17.42 -17.29
CA ASN A 275 5.95 -16.87 -17.85
C ASN A 275 4.83 -17.93 -17.84
N PRO A 276 3.70 -17.68 -17.14
CA PRO A 276 2.68 -18.69 -16.88
C PRO A 276 1.69 -18.86 -18.05
N GLY A 277 1.61 -17.89 -18.96
CA GLY A 277 0.57 -17.78 -19.98
C GLY A 277 1.11 -17.48 -21.38
N PRO A 278 0.23 -17.28 -22.37
CA PRO A 278 -1.13 -16.76 -22.23
C PRO A 278 -2.18 -17.79 -21.75
N PHE A 279 -3.27 -17.27 -21.18
CA PHE A 279 -4.49 -18.02 -20.87
C PHE A 279 -5.65 -17.48 -21.70
N THR A 280 -6.45 -18.36 -22.31
CA THR A 280 -7.67 -18.00 -23.03
C THR A 280 -8.83 -18.76 -22.41
N SER A 281 -9.90 -18.04 -22.03
CA SER A 281 -11.10 -18.66 -21.48
C SER A 281 -11.76 -19.60 -22.49
N THR A 282 -12.16 -20.77 -22.03
CA THR A 282 -13.03 -21.70 -22.77
C THR A 282 -14.42 -21.81 -22.13
N HIS A 283 -14.62 -21.17 -20.98
CA HIS A 283 -15.90 -21.13 -20.29
C HIS A 283 -16.97 -20.37 -21.09
N PRO A 284 -18.26 -20.77 -21.07
CA PRO A 284 -19.33 -20.09 -21.80
C PRO A 284 -19.55 -18.60 -21.45
N SER A 285 -19.10 -18.15 -20.27
CA SER A 285 -19.12 -16.72 -19.93
C SER A 285 -18.02 -15.93 -20.63
N GLY A 286 -16.96 -16.59 -21.08
CA GLY A 286 -15.74 -15.99 -21.61
C GLY A 286 -14.79 -15.42 -20.55
N ALA A 287 -15.12 -15.52 -19.26
CA ALA A 287 -14.36 -14.91 -18.17
C ALA A 287 -13.18 -15.76 -17.69
N LEU A 288 -12.17 -15.09 -17.12
CA LEU A 288 -11.09 -15.71 -16.33
C LEU A 288 -11.10 -15.13 -14.91
N THR A 289 -10.84 -15.98 -13.92
CA THR A 289 -10.69 -15.58 -12.51
C THR A 289 -9.27 -15.86 -12.04
N PHE A 290 -8.66 -14.88 -11.40
CA PHE A 290 -7.32 -14.92 -10.84
C PHE A 290 -7.39 -14.77 -9.33
N VAL A 291 -6.66 -15.60 -8.59
CA VAL A 291 -6.52 -15.48 -7.14
C VAL A 291 -5.04 -15.37 -6.83
N PHE A 292 -4.62 -14.26 -6.24
CA PHE A 292 -3.24 -14.09 -5.79
C PHE A 292 -3.16 -14.18 -4.27
N LEU A 293 -2.24 -15.01 -3.80
CA LEU A 293 -1.92 -15.19 -2.39
C LEU A 293 -0.44 -14.86 -2.17
N SER A 294 -0.14 -13.89 -1.30
CA SER A 294 1.22 -13.61 -0.85
C SER A 294 1.39 -13.87 0.65
N SER A 295 2.60 -14.26 1.02
CA SER A 295 3.01 -14.54 2.40
C SER A 295 3.49 -13.27 3.11
N ASP A 296 4.04 -13.40 4.31
CA ASP A 296 4.65 -12.30 5.07
C ASP A 296 6.15 -12.12 4.80
N LEU A 297 6.65 -12.75 3.74
CA LEU A 297 8.04 -12.74 3.32
C LEU A 297 8.09 -12.38 1.82
N GLY A 298 9.14 -11.65 1.44
CA GLY A 298 9.60 -11.54 0.06
C GLY A 298 8.59 -10.96 -0.93
N VAL A 299 8.66 -9.66 -1.17
CA VAL A 299 7.88 -9.01 -2.24
C VAL A 299 8.69 -8.87 -3.53
N TYR A 300 8.05 -9.13 -4.67
CA TYR A 300 8.66 -9.12 -6.01
C TYR A 300 7.84 -8.27 -6.99
N PRO A 301 8.37 -7.95 -8.18
CA PRO A 301 7.68 -7.12 -9.18
C PRO A 301 6.33 -7.66 -9.67
N GLY A 302 5.95 -8.90 -9.32
CA GLY A 302 4.64 -9.44 -9.61
C GLY A 302 4.42 -9.69 -11.09
N TRP A 303 3.41 -9.09 -11.69
CA TRP A 303 3.10 -9.32 -13.10
C TRP A 303 2.61 -8.08 -13.85
N GLU A 304 2.87 -8.12 -15.16
CA GLU A 304 2.20 -7.29 -16.15
C GLU A 304 1.63 -8.21 -17.22
N ALA A 305 0.36 -8.03 -17.56
CA ALA A 305 -0.29 -8.77 -18.63
C ALA A 305 -1.18 -7.88 -19.50
N ASP A 306 -1.26 -8.23 -20.79
CA ASP A 306 -2.21 -7.65 -21.74
C ASP A 306 -3.52 -8.45 -21.73
N VAL A 307 -4.66 -7.75 -21.73
CA VAL A 307 -6.00 -8.36 -21.76
C VAL A 307 -6.63 -8.13 -23.14
N SER A 308 -7.10 -9.21 -23.78
CA SER A 308 -7.83 -9.15 -25.05
C SER A 308 -9.11 -9.97 -24.96
N CYS A 309 -10.18 -9.54 -25.63
CA CYS A 309 -11.47 -10.25 -25.62
C CYS A 309 -11.97 -10.54 -27.04
N ILE A 310 -11.05 -10.74 -27.98
CA ILE A 310 -11.38 -10.96 -29.39
C ILE A 310 -11.42 -12.46 -29.67
N PRO A 311 -12.46 -12.98 -30.34
CA PRO A 311 -12.47 -14.35 -30.83
C PRO A 311 -11.26 -14.62 -31.73
N VAL A 312 -10.46 -15.62 -31.40
CA VAL A 312 -9.31 -16.03 -32.21
C VAL A 312 -9.80 -16.48 -33.59
N GLY A 313 -9.62 -15.65 -34.64
CA GLY A 313 -9.93 -16.03 -36.02
C GLY A 313 -10.65 -15.01 -36.92
N ILE A 314 -10.75 -13.73 -36.53
CA ILE A 314 -11.27 -12.66 -37.39
C ILE A 314 -10.26 -11.51 -37.42
N GLU A 315 -9.22 -11.67 -38.24
CA GLU A 315 -8.43 -10.56 -38.81
C GLU A 315 -8.98 -10.15 -40.18
#